data_AF-A0A9D6UL61-F1
#
_entry.id   AF-A0A9D6UL61-F1
#
_cell.length_a   1.000
_cell.length_b   1.000
_cell.length_c   1.000
_cell.angle_alpha   90.00
_cell.angle_beta   90.00
_cell.angle_gamma   90.00
#
_symmetry.space_group_name_H-M   'P 1'
#
loop_
_entity.id
_entity.type
_entity.pdbx_description
1 polymer ?
#
loop_
_entity_poly.entity_id
_entity_poly.type
_entity_poly.pdbx_seq_one_letter_code
_entity_poly.pdbx_strand_id
1 'polypeptide(L)' 'MTTVTSFLIVLGVLIFVHELGHFLFAKWMGVGVLKFSLGFGPKLIGWKKGETEYVISVFPLGGYVKMIGQE' A
#
# COMPACT_ATOMS: atom_id res chain seq x y z
N MET A 1 -15.78 17.68 -14.47
CA MET A 1 -14.31 17.63 -14.29
C MET A 1 -13.92 17.55 -12.82
N THR A 2 -14.50 18.36 -11.93
CA THR A 2 -14.27 18.29 -10.48
C THR A 2 -14.63 16.93 -9.86
N THR A 3 -15.76 16.33 -10.24
CA THR A 3 -16.25 15.06 -9.65
C THR A 3 -15.28 13.88 -9.83
N VAL A 4 -14.70 13.72 -11.02
CA VAL A 4 -13.79 12.60 -11.30
C VAL A 4 -12.48 12.78 -10.52
N THR A 5 -11.92 13.99 -10.52
CA THR A 5 -10.71 14.30 -9.75
C THR A 5 -10.94 14.10 -8.25
N SER A 6 -12.03 14.62 -7.70
CA SER A 6 -12.39 14.44 -6.28
C SER A 6 -12.59 12.96 -5.94
N PHE A 7 -13.24 12.19 -6.82
CA PHE A 7 -13.42 10.74 -6.65
C PHE A 7 -12.08 10.01 -6.56
N LEU A 8 -11.15 10.27 -7.48
CA LEU A 8 -9.83 9.64 -7.49
C LEU A 8 -9.03 9.97 -6.22
N ILE A 9 -9.11 11.21 -5.73
CA ILE A 9 -8.42 11.63 -4.51
C ILE A 9 -9.01 10.91 -3.29
N VAL A 10 -10.34 10.95 -3.13
CA VAL A 10 -11.00 10.32 -1.97
C VAL A 10 -10.77 8.82 -1.97
N LEU A 11 -10.91 8.16 -3.12
CA LEU A 11 -10.67 6.73 -3.25
C LEU A 11 -9.21 6.38 -2.98
N GLY A 12 -8.26 7.17 -3.49
CA GLY A 12 -6.83 6.98 -3.22
C GLY A 12 -6.48 7.09 -1.74
N VAL A 13 -7.03 8.09 -1.04
CA VAL A 13 -6.84 8.24 0.42
C VAL A 13 -7.47 7.08 1.18
N LEU A 14 -8.68 6.65 0.80
CA LEU A 14 -9.38 5.55 1.45
C LEU A 14 -8.58 4.24 1.34
N ILE A 15 -8.09 3.93 0.13
CA ILE A 15 -7.25 2.76 -0.13
C ILE A 15 -5.97 2.84 0.71
N PHE A 16 -5.28 3.98 0.69
CA PHE A 16 -4.06 4.18 1.48
C PHE A 16 -4.29 3.91 2.97
N VAL A 17 -5.37 4.44 3.55
CA VAL A 17 -5.70 4.23 4.97
C VAL A 17 -6.05 2.77 5.26
N HIS A 18 -6.79 2.11 4.37
CA HIS A 18 -7.14 0.70 4.50
C HIS A 18 -5.89 -0.20 4.55
N GLU A 19 -5.00 0.00 3.59
CA GLU A 19 -3.72 -0.71 3.48
C GLU A 19 -2.81 -0.44 4.68
N LEU A 20 -2.73 0.82 5.09
CA LEU A 20 -1.96 1.23 6.24
C LEU A 20 -2.50 0.57 7.51
N GLY A 21 -3.81 0.39 7.63
CA GLY A 21 -4.44 -0.36 8.71
C GLY A 21 -3.93 -1.80 8.79
N HIS A 22 -3.95 -2.54 7.67
CA HIS A 22 -3.39 -3.90 7.62
C HIS A 22 -1.91 -3.93 7.98
N PHE A 23 -1.13 -2.99 7.45
CA PHE A 23 0.30 -2.89 7.71
C PHE A 23 0.60 -2.67 9.19
N LEU A 24 -0.05 -1.68 9.81
CA LEU A 24 0.16 -1.33 11.21
C LEU A 24 -0.32 -2.46 12.12
N PHE A 25 -1.47 -3.05 11.84
CA PHE A 25 -1.99 -4.16 12.64
C PHE A 25 -1.10 -5.40 12.55
N ALA A 26 -0.61 -5.75 11.34
CA ALA A 26 0.35 -6.85 11.17
C ALA A 26 1.63 -6.60 11.97
N LYS A 27 2.21 -5.40 11.86
CA LYS A 27 3.41 -5.03 12.63
C LYS A 27 3.16 -5.06 14.14
N TRP A 28 2.00 -4.63 14.60
CA TRP A 28 1.65 -4.63 16.03
C TRP A 28 1.50 -6.05 16.58
N MET A 29 0.94 -6.97 15.79
CA MET A 29 0.83 -8.39 16.11
C MET A 29 2.16 -9.16 15.96
N GLY A 30 3.26 -8.49 15.59
CA GLY A 30 4.56 -9.12 15.36
C GLY A 30 4.65 -9.92 14.06
N VAL A 31 3.67 -9.78 13.16
CA VAL A 31 3.68 -10.41 11.85
C VAL A 31 4.65 -9.67 10.94
N GLY A 32 5.61 -10.39 10.37
CA GLY A 32 6.56 -9.83 9.42
C GLY A 32 5.84 -9.37 8.15
N VAL A 33 6.11 -8.14 7.72
CA VAL A 33 5.62 -7.60 6.45
C VAL A 33 6.80 -7.48 5.50
N LEU A 34 6.72 -8.19 4.38
CA LEU A 34 7.74 -8.18 3.33
C LEU A 34 7.57 -6.99 2.40
N LYS A 35 6.33 -6.59 2.11
CA LYS A 35 6.04 -5.51 1.15
C LYS A 35 4.82 -4.71 1.55
N PHE A 36 4.92 -3.40 1.43
CA PHE A 36 3.82 -2.44 1.51
C PHE A 36 3.83 -1.66 0.20
N SER A 37 2.83 -1.87 -0.66
CA SER A 37 2.77 -1.26 -1.98
C SER A 37 1.55 -0.37 -2.10
N LEU A 38 1.75 0.94 -2.22
CA LEU A 38 0.70 1.86 -2.61
C LEU A 38 0.57 1.86 -4.13
N GLY A 39 -0.54 1.30 -4.61
CA GLY A 39 -0.81 1.08 -6.02
C GLY A 39 -0.37 -0.29 -6.54
N PHE A 40 -0.70 -0.54 -7.82
CA PHE A 40 -0.40 -1.77 -8.55
C PHE A 40 0.53 -1.53 -9.75
N GLY A 41 1.07 -2.64 -10.28
CA GLY A 41 1.85 -2.64 -11.50
C GLY A 41 3.34 -2.33 -11.28
N PRO A 42 4.03 -1.77 -12.30
CA PRO A 42 5.45 -1.45 -12.20
C PRO A 42 5.74 -0.51 -11.02
N LYS A 43 6.81 -0.81 -10.29
CA LYS A 43 7.35 0.04 -9.22
C LYS A 43 7.84 1.36 -9.83
N LEU A 44 7.26 2.48 -9.40
CA LEU A 44 7.76 3.81 -9.71
C LEU A 44 8.94 4.16 -8.81
N ILE A 45 8.72 4.04 -7.50
CA ILE A 45 9.72 4.32 -6.48
C ILE A 45 9.50 3.36 -5.33
N GLY A 46 10.56 3.03 -4.61
CA GLY A 46 10.41 2.35 -3.34
C GLY A 46 11.74 2.07 -2.68
N TRP A 47 11.69 1.96 -1.36
CA TRP A 47 12.84 1.79 -0.50
C TRP A 47 12.59 0.63 0.47
N LYS A 48 13.65 0.01 0.95
CA LYS A 48 13.58 -1.03 1.95
C LYS A 48 13.97 -0.46 3.31
N LYS A 49 13.15 -0.70 4.33
CA LYS A 49 13.48 -0.38 5.73
C LYS A 49 13.20 -1.59 6.61
N GLY A 50 14.26 -2.15 7.18
CA GLY A 50 14.21 -3.45 7.86
C GLY A 50 13.82 -4.55 6.87
N GLU A 51 12.81 -5.33 7.23
CA GLU A 51 12.30 -6.44 6.41
C GLU A 51 11.26 -6.01 5.38
N THR A 52 10.73 -4.78 5.49
CA THR A 52 9.64 -4.29 4.67
C THR A 52 10.16 -3.45 3.50
N GLU A 53 9.76 -3.82 2.29
CA GLU A 53 9.88 -2.99 1.08
C GLU A 53 8.65 -2.08 0.95
N TYR A 54 8.87 -0.77 0.93
CA TYR A 54 7.84 0.24 0.70
C TYR A 54 7.87 0.63 -0.77
N VAL A 55 6.76 0.52 -1.47
CA VAL A 55 6.66 0.73 -2.91
C VAL A 55 5.51 1.67 -3.22
N ILE A 56 5.73 2.56 -4.19
CA ILE A 56 4.68 3.30 -4.89
C ILE A 56 4.71 2.81 -6.34
N SER A 57 3.55 2.38 -6.84
CA SER A 57 3.42 1.80 -8.19
C SER A 57 2.63 2.71 -9.13
N VAL A 58 2.72 2.45 -10.43
CA VAL A 58 2.13 3.31 -11.49
C VAL A 58 0.62 3.47 -11.35
N PHE A 59 -0.11 2.43 -10.95
CA PHE A 59 -1.56 2.47 -10.86
C PHE A 59 -2.01 2.79 -9.43
N PRO A 60 -2.47 4.03 -9.12
CA PRO A 60 -2.73 4.47 -7.75
C PRO A 60 -4.07 3.95 -7.17
N LEU A 61 -4.90 3.30 -7.99
CA LEU A 61 -6.22 2.82 -7.60
C LEU A 61 -6.15 1.45 -6.92
N GLY A 62 -5.31 1.33 -5.89
CA GLY A 62 -5.18 0.12 -5.12
C GLY A 62 -3.90 0.06 -4.32
N GLY A 63 -3.54 -1.15 -3.93
CA GLY A 63 -2.33 -1.44 -3.19
C GLY A 63 -2.40 -2.85 -2.60
N TYR A 64 -1.32 -3.26 -1.93
CA TYR A 64 -1.31 -4.48 -1.15
C TYR A 64 -0.25 -4.48 -0.05
N VAL A 65 -0.53 -5.27 0.99
CA VAL A 65 0.43 -5.62 2.05
C VAL A 65 0.75 -7.11 1.91
N LYS A 66 2.03 -7.43 1.64
CA LYS A 66 2.51 -8.82 1.61
C LYS A 66 3.12 -9.20 2.95
N MET A 67 2.44 -10.06 3.69
CA MET A 67 2.90 -10.59 4.97
C MET A 67 3.71 -11.88 4.77
N ILE A 68 4.56 -12.21 5.73
CA ILE A 68 5.25 -13.51 5.76
C ILE A 68 4.19 -14.61 5.81
N GLY A 69 4.30 -15.60 4.92
CA GLY A 69 3.35 -16.71 4.82
C GLY A 69 2.11 -16.43 3.96
N GLN A 70 1.93 -15.22 3.44
CA GLN A 70 0.99 -14.99 2.33
C GLN A 70 1.67 -15.29 0.99
N GLU A 71 1.15 -16.28 0.27
CA GLU A 71 1.48 -16.51 -1.15
C GLU A 71 0.97 -15.37 -2.03
#